data_AF-A0A537MMZ1-F1
#
_entry.id   AF-A0A537MMZ1-F1
#
_cell.length_a   1.000
_cell.length_b   1.000
_cell.length_c   1.000
_cell.angle_alpha   90.00
_cell.angle_beta   90.00
_cell.angle_gamma   90.00
#
_symmetry.space_group_name_H-M   'P 1'
#
loop_
_entity.id
_entity.type
_entity.pdbx_description
1 polymer ?
#
loop_
_entity_poly.entity_id
_entity_poly.type
_entity_poly.pdbx_seq_one_letter_code
_entity_poly.pdbx_strand_id
1 'polypeptide(L)' 'MLRTERLTVRFGGLLALDNVDFAIARGEIRAIIGPNGAGKSTFFNCLTGVLRPSSGRILFRGEDITGLSPNRISQKG' A
#
# COMPACT_ATOMS: atom_id res chain seq x y z
N MET A 1 13.29 2.20 3.52
CA MET A 1 12.50 0.97 3.40
C MET A 1 11.03 1.34 3.48
N LEU A 2 10.24 0.94 2.49
CA LEU A 2 8.78 0.98 2.51
C LEU A 2 8.30 -0.46 2.65
N ARG A 3 7.35 -0.75 3.54
CA ARG A 3 6.77 -2.09 3.65
C ARG A 3 5.29 -2.08 4.01
N THR A 4 4.60 -3.15 3.68
CA THR A 4 3.22 -3.41 4.06
C THR A 4 3.15 -4.68 4.90
N GLU A 5 2.26 -4.68 5.88
CA GLU A 5 2.03 -5.81 6.77
C GLU A 5 0.54 -6.17 6.71
N ARG A 6 0.22 -7.33 6.14
CA ARG A 6 -1.13 -7.87 5.94
C ARG A 6 -2.11 -6.86 5.32
N LEU A 7 -1.64 -6.09 4.33
CA LEU A 7 -2.43 -5.02 3.73
C LEU A 7 -3.66 -5.60 3.03
N THR A 8 -4.83 -5.18 3.48
CA THR A 8 -6.12 -5.70 3.01
C THR A 8 -7.03 -4.55 2.59
N VAL A 9 -7.69 -4.72 1.46
CA VAL A 9 -8.64 -3.74 0.92
C VAL A 9 -9.89 -4.47 0.47
N ARG A 10 -11.04 -4.04 1.00
CA ARG A 10 -12.37 -4.50 0.61
C ARG A 10 -13.19 -3.35 0.05
N PHE A 11 -13.87 -3.62 -1.06
CA PHE A 11 -14.89 -2.74 -1.62
C PHE A 11 -16.23 -3.47 -1.57
N GLY A 12 -17.05 -3.16 -0.56
CA GLY A 12 -18.24 -3.96 -0.28
C GLY A 12 -17.88 -5.43 -0.08
N GLY A 13 -18.48 -6.32 -0.89
CA GLY A 13 -18.18 -7.77 -0.87
C GLY A 13 -16.90 -8.20 -1.61
N LEU A 14 -16.25 -7.30 -2.36
CA LEU A 14 -15.05 -7.62 -3.15
C LEU A 14 -13.78 -7.45 -2.32
N LEU A 15 -12.98 -8.52 -2.23
CA LEU A 15 -11.63 -8.48 -1.65
C LEU A 15 -10.61 -8.11 -2.73
N ALA A 16 -10.22 -6.83 -2.78
CA ALA A 16 -9.33 -6.30 -3.83
C ALA A 16 -7.85 -6.53 -3.51
N LEU A 17 -7.47 -6.53 -2.22
CA LEU A 17 -6.16 -6.95 -1.72
C LEU A 17 -6.38 -7.87 -0.53
N ASP A 18 -5.73 -9.01 -0.51
CA ASP A 18 -5.84 -10.00 0.57
C ASP A 18 -4.48 -10.19 1.24
N ASN A 19 -4.35 -9.67 2.46
CA ASN A 19 -3.17 -9.84 3.32
C ASN A 19 -1.81 -9.64 2.62
N VAL A 20 -1.68 -8.59 1.82
CA VAL A 20 -0.46 -8.36 1.02
C VAL A 20 0.69 -7.88 1.90
N ASP A 21 1.71 -8.73 2.04
CA ASP A 21 3.01 -8.40 2.62
C ASP A 21 4.00 -8.03 1.52
N PHE A 22 4.60 -6.84 1.63
CA PHE A 22 5.54 -6.30 0.64
C PHE A 22 6.61 -5.49 1.35
N ALA A 23 7.82 -5.46 0.82
CA ALA A 23 8.87 -4.57 1.29
C ALA A 23 9.73 -4.12 0.11
N ILE A 24 10.21 -2.89 0.12
CA ILE A 24 11.17 -2.38 -0.85
C ILE A 24 12.16 -1.46 -0.15
N ALA A 25 13.45 -1.67 -0.41
CA ALA A 25 14.51 -0.82 0.12
C ALA A 25 14.67 0.47 -0.70
N ARG A 26 15.43 1.43 -0.18
CA ARG A 26 15.77 2.64 -0.93
C ARG A 26 16.65 2.24 -2.11
N GLY A 27 16.32 2.72 -3.32
CA GLY A 27 17.09 2.45 -4.53
C GLY A 27 16.78 1.11 -5.20
N GLU A 28 15.92 0.28 -4.60
CA GLU A 28 15.42 -0.92 -5.25
C GLU A 28 14.34 -0.60 -6.27
N ILE A 29 14.31 -1.38 -7.35
CA ILE A 29 13.24 -1.36 -8.35
C ILE A 29 12.47 -2.67 -8.23
N ARG A 30 11.15 -2.59 -8.06
CA ARG A 30 10.24 -3.73 -8.10
C ARG A 30 9.12 -3.45 -9.09
N ALA A 31 8.70 -4.47 -9.82
CA ALA A 31 7.56 -4.42 -10.71
C ALA A 31 6.36 -5.13 -10.10
N ILE A 32 5.17 -4.57 -10.27
CA ILE A 32 3.90 -5.21 -9.93
C ILE A 32 3.19 -5.55 -11.24
N ILE A 33 3.01 -6.84 -11.50
CA ILE A 33 2.46 -7.36 -12.76
C ILE A 33 1.25 -8.22 -12.44
N GLY A 34 0.24 -8.19 -13.31
CA GLY A 34 -0.97 -8.96 -13.18
C GLY A 34 -2.06 -8.47 -14.13
N PRO A 35 -3.13 -9.24 -14.35
CA PRO A 35 -4.22 -8.87 -15.25
C PRO A 35 -5.00 -7.64 -14.75
N ASN A 36 -5.89 -7.10 -15.60
CA ASN A 36 -6.82 -6.06 -15.17
C ASN A 36 -7.70 -6.59 -14.03
N GLY A 37 -7.93 -5.75 -13.02
CA GLY A 37 -8.67 -6.15 -11.82
C GLY A 37 -7.85 -6.86 -10.74
N ALA A 38 -6.58 -7.20 -10.98
CA ALA A 38 -5.71 -7.88 -9.99
C ALA A 38 -5.30 -7.02 -8.76
N GLY A 39 -5.90 -5.84 -8.56
CA GLY A 39 -5.61 -4.99 -7.40
C GLY A 39 -4.36 -4.11 -7.50
N LYS A 40 -3.65 -4.06 -8.64
CA LYS A 40 -2.41 -3.26 -8.81
C LYS A 40 -2.58 -1.78 -8.45
N SER A 41 -3.57 -1.12 -9.07
CA SER A 41 -3.86 0.29 -8.79
C SER A 41 -4.37 0.49 -7.37
N THR A 42 -5.13 -0.47 -6.84
CA THR A 42 -5.59 -0.47 -5.43
C THR A 42 -4.41 -0.48 -4.46
N PHE A 43 -3.43 -1.35 -4.70
CA PHE A 43 -2.21 -1.43 -3.90
C PHE A 43 -1.41 -0.14 -3.97
N PHE A 44 -1.18 0.40 -5.17
CA PHE A 44 -0.48 1.68 -5.34
C PHE A 44 -1.20 2.83 -4.64
N ASN A 45 -2.52 2.93 -4.77
CA ASN A 45 -3.31 3.98 -4.12
C ASN A 45 -3.27 3.88 -2.59
N CYS A 46 -3.14 2.68 -2.03
CA CYS A 46 -2.91 2.53 -0.59
C CYS A 46 -1.53 3.03 -0.17
N LEU A 47 -0.47 2.66 -0.90
CA LEU A 47 0.88 3.12 -0.60
C LEU A 47 1.03 4.64 -0.64
N THR A 48 0.30 5.31 -1.54
CA THR A 48 0.36 6.78 -1.72
C THR A 48 -0.65 7.55 -0.88
N GLY A 49 -1.47 6.87 -0.06
CA GLY A 49 -2.48 7.49 0.80
C GLY A 49 -3.74 7.98 0.08
N VAL A 50 -3.87 7.72 -1.23
CA VAL A 50 -5.10 8.02 -2.01
C VAL A 50 -6.26 7.14 -1.55
N LEU A 51 -5.97 5.91 -1.13
CA LEU A 51 -6.95 4.95 -0.64
C LEU A 51 -6.55 4.46 0.75
N ARG A 52 -7.45 4.62 1.73
CA ARG A 52 -7.24 4.03 3.05
C ARG A 52 -7.49 2.51 3.00
N PRO A 53 -6.56 1.67 3.49
CA PRO A 53 -6.80 0.23 3.54
C PRO A 53 -7.88 -0.13 4.56
N SER A 54 -8.54 -1.27 4.35
CA SER A 54 -9.54 -1.80 5.29
C SER A 54 -8.89 -2.36 6.56
N SER A 55 -7.71 -2.97 6.43
CA SER A 55 -6.88 -3.42 7.55
C SER A 55 -5.43 -3.60 7.12
N GLY A 56 -4.56 -3.90 8.09
CA GLY A 56 -3.11 -4.01 7.89
C GLY A 56 -2.40 -2.67 8.11
N ARG A 57 -1.09 -2.65 7.83
CA ARG A 57 -0.23 -1.47 8.04
C ARG A 57 0.64 -1.17 6.83
N ILE A 58 0.99 0.11 6.70
CA ILE A 58 1.98 0.61 5.74
C ILE A 58 3.03 1.36 6.56
N LEU A 59 4.28 0.93 6.45
CA LEU A 59 5.40 1.53 7.18
C LEU A 59 6.40 2.14 6.22
N PHE A 60 6.79 3.39 6.47
CA PHE A 60 7.85 4.07 5.76
C PHE A 60 8.97 4.43 6.72
N ARG A 61 10.17 3.88 6.48
CA ARG A 61 11.36 4.03 7.32
C ARG A 61 11.09 3.67 8.80
N GLY A 62 10.22 2.68 9.03
CA GLY A 62 9.84 2.23 10.37
C GLY A 62 8.67 3.01 11.00
N GLU A 63 8.25 4.12 10.40
CA GLU A 63 7.09 4.89 10.86
C GLU A 63 5.80 4.36 10.21
N ASP A 64 4.75 4.18 11.01
CA ASP A 64 3.42 3.84 10.50
C ASP A 64 2.80 5.04 9.79
N ILE A 65 2.51 4.89 8.50
CA ILE A 65 1.87 5.91 7.65
C ILE A 65 0.47 5.49 7.19
N THR A 66 -0.12 4.47 7.82
CA THR A 66 -1.38 3.87 7.40
C THR A 66 -2.52 4.89 7.41
N GLY A 67 -3.11 5.12 6.24
CA GLY A 67 -4.25 6.02 6.09
C GLY A 67 -3.92 7.51 6.23
N LEU A 68 -2.63 7.88 6.27
CA LEU A 68 -2.24 9.28 6.11
C LEU A 68 -2.62 9.78 4.71
N SER A 69 -2.96 11.07 4.63
CA SER A 69 -3.25 11.71 3.35
C SER A 69 -1.98 11.83 2.48
N PRO A 70 -2.11 11.89 1.14
CA PRO A 70 -0.96 11.95 0.24
C PRO A 70 0.03 13.08 0.58
N ASN A 71 -0.49 14.26 0.92
CA ASN A 71 0.34 15.42 1.28
C ASN A 71 1.17 15.16 2.55
N ARG A 72 0.62 14.44 3.54
CA ARG A 72 1.32 14.09 4.77
C ARG A 72 2.39 13.01 4.54
N ILE A 73 2.15 12.09 3.60
CA ILE A 73 3.14 11.09 3.20
C ILE A 73 4.29 11.77 2.46
N SER A 74 4.00 12.64 1.49
CA SER A 74 5.02 13.36 0.70
C SER A 74 5.96 14.22 1.57
N GLN A 75 5.45 14.81 2.65
CA GLN A 75 6.27 15.58 3.60
C GLN A 75 7.30 14.72 4.37
N LYS A 76 7.19 13.39 4.32
CA LYS A 76 8.14 12.46 4.98
C LYS A 76 9.35 12.11 4.10
N GLY A 77 9.40 12.62 2.87
CA GLY A 77 10.47 12.36 1.88
C GLY A 77 10.32 11.03 1.19
#